data_AF-A0A9P4GE40-F1
#
_entry.id   AF-A0A9P4GE40-F1
#
_cell.length_a   1.000
_cell.length_b   1.000
_cell.length_c   1.000
_cell.angle_alpha   90.00
_cell.angle_beta   90.00
_cell.angle_gamma   90.00
#
_symmetry.space_group_name_H-M   'P 1'
#
loop_
_entity.id
_entity.type
_entity.pdbx_description
1 polymer ?
#
loop_
_entity_poly.entity_id
_entity_poly.type
_entity_poly.pdbx_seq_one_letter_code
_entity_poly.pdbx_strand_id
1 'polypeptide(L)' 'MKFTTIIATILSMAAFTIAAPVANDEVARANHGVCFKSTEGQMEAIPNC' A
#
# COMPACT_ATOMS: atom_id res chain seq x y z
N MET A 1 -38.65 -4.78 -8.55
CA MET A 1 -37.77 -3.99 -9.44
C MET A 1 -36.71 -3.16 -8.70
N LYS A 2 -37.03 -2.43 -7.61
CA LYS A 2 -36.02 -1.68 -6.84
C LYS A 2 -35.03 -2.57 -6.07
N PHE A 3 -35.53 -3.67 -5.51
CA PHE A 3 -34.75 -4.59 -4.67
C PHE A 3 -33.65 -5.33 -5.46
N THR A 4 -33.95 -5.73 -6.70
CA THR A 4 -33.01 -6.40 -7.60
C THR A 4 -31.86 -5.47 -8.02
N THR A 5 -32.14 -4.18 -8.21
CA THR A 5 -31.11 -3.17 -8.54
C THR A 5 -30.15 -2.96 -7.38
N ILE A 6 -30.65 -2.88 -6.14
CA ILE A 6 -29.81 -2.70 -4.95
C ILE A 6 -28.85 -3.87 -4.77
N ILE A 7 -29.35 -5.10 -4.94
CA ILE A 7 -28.52 -6.32 -4.83
C ILE A 7 -27.43 -6.32 -5.90
N ALA A 8 -27.77 -5.99 -7.15
CA ALA A 8 -26.80 -5.96 -8.25
C ALA A 8 -25.66 -4.96 -7.99
N THR A 9 -25.98 -3.79 -7.43
CA THR A 9 -24.98 -2.77 -7.07
C THR A 9 -24.02 -3.26 -5.99
N ILE A 10 -24.56 -3.87 -4.92
CA ILE A 10 -23.74 -4.37 -3.80
C ILE A 10 -22.85 -5.52 -4.25
N LEU A 11 -23.39 -6.45 -5.05
CA LEU A 11 -22.63 -7.59 -5.58
C LEU A 11 -21.50 -7.12 -6.51
N SER A 12 -21.73 -6.06 -7.29
CA SER A 12 -20.73 -5.47 -8.17
C SER A 12 -19.61 -4.74 -7.40
N MET A 13 -19.92 -4.17 -6.23
CA MET A 13 -18.91 -3.52 -5.38
C MET A 13 -18.10 -4.52 -4.54
N ALA A 14 -18.68 -5.66 -4.17
CA ALA A 14 -17.98 -6.71 -3.43
C ALA A 14 -16.77 -7.27 -4.20
N ALA A 15 -16.84 -7.29 -5.53
CA ALA A 15 -15.74 -7.75 -6.40
C ALA A 15 -14.46 -6.88 -6.30
N PHE A 16 -14.56 -5.62 -5.87
CA PHE A 16 -13.40 -4.73 -5.74
C PHE A 16 -12.71 -4.79 -4.38
N THR A 17 -13.28 -5.50 -3.40
CA THR A 17 -12.74 -5.56 -2.03
C THR A 17 -11.71 -6.68 -1.82
N ILE A 18 -11.63 -7.66 -2.73
CA ILE A 18 -10.80 -8.86 -2.58
C ILE A 18 -9.40 -8.70 -3.22
N ALA A 19 -9.18 -7.61 -3.96
CA ALA A 19 -7.96 -7.39 -4.73
C ALA A 19 -7.11 -6.21 -4.24
N ALA A 20 -7.36 -5.66 -3.06
CA ALA A 20 -6.36 -4.81 -2.44
C ALA A 20 -5.23 -5.74 -1.96
N PRO A 21 -4.02 -5.68 -2.54
CA PRO A 21 -2.89 -6.31 -1.89
C PRO A 21 -2.78 -5.67 -0.50
N VAL A 22 -2.99 -6.47 0.55
CA VAL A 22 -2.42 -6.15 1.86
C VAL A 22 -0.92 -6.29 1.71
N ALA A 23 -0.34 -5.29 1.06
CA ALA A 23 1.08 -5.16 0.98
C ALA A 23 1.55 -4.92 2.42
N ASN A 24 2.05 -5.95 3.09
CA ASN A 24 2.87 -5.83 4.31
C ASN A 24 4.18 -5.04 4.08
N ASP A 25 4.22 -4.27 3.00
CA ASP A 25 5.32 -3.46 2.50
C ASP A 25 5.48 -2.18 3.32
N GLU A 26 4.61 -1.94 4.31
CA GLU A 26 4.79 -0.87 5.30
C GLU A 26 6.07 -1.10 6.13
N VAL A 27 6.38 -2.36 6.50
CA VAL A 27 7.58 -2.67 7.29
C VAL A 27 8.87 -2.57 6.46
N ALA A 28 8.79 -2.85 5.15
CA ALA A 28 9.94 -2.78 4.25
C ALA A 28 10.14 -1.37 3.63
N ARG A 29 9.10 -0.53 3.59
CA ARG A 29 9.11 0.81 2.96
C ARG A 29 9.04 1.98 3.94
N ALA A 30 8.86 1.72 5.23
CA ALA A 30 9.00 2.76 6.25
C ALA A 30 10.49 3.06 6.48
N ASN A 31 11.12 3.87 5.62
CA ASN A 31 12.45 4.45 5.84
C ASN A 31 12.46 5.51 6.97
N HIS A 32 11.47 5.48 7.87
CA HIS A 32 11.36 6.38 9.01
C HIS A 32 12.45 6.00 10.03
N GLY A 33 13.39 6.91 10.30
CA GLY A 33 14.58 6.66 11.14
C GLY A 33 15.83 6.22 10.38
N VAL A 34 15.88 6.47 9.07
CA VAL A 34 17.06 6.22 8.23
C VAL A 34 17.55 7.53 7.64
N CYS A 35 18.79 7.91 7.97
CA CYS A 35 19.48 9.00 7.26
C CYS A 35 19.99 8.47 5.94
N PHE A 36 20.12 9.35 4.95
CA PHE A 36 20.83 9.02 3.73
C PHE A 36 22.04 9.94 3.58
N LYS A 37 23.17 9.36 3.18
CA LYS A 37 24.36 10.11 2.77
C LYS A 37 24.72 9.78 1.34
N SER A 38 25.38 10.72 0.68
CA SER A 38 26.03 10.48 -0.60
C SER A 38 27.48 10.07 -0.36
N THR A 39 27.86 8.89 -0.84
CA THR A 39 29.25 8.43 -0.91
C THR A 39 29.57 8.20 -2.39
N GLU A 40 30.52 8.96 -2.95
CA GLU A 40 30.96 8.81 -4.35
C GLU A 40 29.81 8.87 -5.38
N GLY A 41 28.75 9.63 -5.07
CA GLY A 41 27.58 9.78 -5.94
C GLY A 41 26.54 8.64 -5.81
N GLN A 42 26.76 7.68 -4.91
CA GLN A 42 25.77 6.68 -4.53
C GLN A 42 25.08 7.08 -3.22
N MET A 43 23.78 6.84 -3.16
CA MET A 43 22.99 7.08 -1.94
C MET A 43 23.08 5.86 -1.03
N GLU A 44 23.60 6.05 0.18
CA GLU A 44 23.74 5.02 1.20
C GLU A 44 22.82 5.31 2.39
N ALA A 45 22.14 4.27 2.87
CA ALA A 45 21.31 4.34 4.06
C ALA A 45 22.17 4.25 5.34
N ILE A 46 21.95 5.17 6.28
CA ILE A 46 22.48 5.16 7.64
C ILE A 46 21.31 4.80 8.57
N PRO A 47 21.23 3.55 9.05
CA PRO A 47 20.16 3.15 9.95
C PRO A 47 20.32 3.82 11.32
N ASN A 48 19.19 4.24 11.93
CA ASN A 48 19.11 4.81 13.28
C ASN A 48 19.90 6.10 13.48
N CYS A 49 19.81 7.00 12.49
CA CYS A 49 19.87 8.42 12.80
C CYS A 49 18.43 8.90 13.13
#